data_AF-A0A382EX74-F1
#
_entry.id   AF-A0A382EX74-F1
#
_cell.length_a   1.000
_cell.length_b   1.000
_cell.length_c   1.000
_cell.angle_alpha   90.00
_cell.angle_beta   90.00
_cell.angle_gamma   90.00
#
_symmetry.space_group_name_H-M   'P 1'
#
loop_
_entity.id
_entity.type
_entity.pdbx_description
1 polymer ?
#
loop_
_entity_poly.entity_id
_entity_poly.type
_entity_poly.pdbx_seq_one_letter_code
_entity_poly.pdbx_strand_id
1 'polypeptide(L)'
;VLREGESTDLKSLLCDESVVVGVGDIYSDEILFHAGLRHDRQSDSLSIQEVRRLYRSVVEVVVEAVKYRGTSIEERQFVDVFGEPGGFAEHLAVYEREGLFSPTSKKPVQKVKHKGRWTFFCETQV
;
A
#
# COMPACT_ATOMS: atom_id res chain seq x y z
N VAL A 1 9.35 -16.34 -2.52
CA VAL A 1 10.35 -16.05 -1.47
C VAL A 1 11.60 -15.51 -2.13
N LEU A 2 11.79 -14.19 -2.08
CA LEU A 2 12.92 -13.52 -2.72
C LEU A 2 14.23 -14.16 -2.27
N ARG A 3 15.14 -14.36 -3.23
CA ARG A 3 16.46 -14.90 -2.95
C ARG A 3 17.32 -13.81 -2.35
N GLU A 4 18.23 -14.16 -1.43
CA GLU A 4 19.26 -13.23 -0.96
C GLU A 4 19.97 -12.62 -2.17
N GLY A 5 19.92 -11.28 -2.29
CA GLY A 5 20.55 -10.52 -3.38
C GLY A 5 19.64 -10.06 -4.52
N GLU A 6 18.37 -10.46 -4.55
CA GLU A 6 17.41 -9.91 -5.54
C GLU A 6 16.80 -8.59 -5.03
N SER A 7 17.16 -7.49 -5.69
CA SER A 7 16.60 -6.16 -5.41
C SER A 7 15.48 -5.83 -6.39
N THR A 8 14.39 -5.29 -5.85
CA THR A 8 13.26 -4.78 -6.63
C THR A 8 12.67 -3.56 -5.93
N ASP A 9 11.83 -2.81 -6.64
CA ASP A 9 11.13 -1.71 -5.99
C ASP A 9 10.09 -2.20 -4.98
N LEU A 10 9.87 -1.41 -3.93
CA LEU A 10 9.01 -1.80 -2.81
C LEU A 10 7.57 -2.11 -3.21
N LYS A 11 7.00 -1.39 -4.19
CA LYS A 11 5.63 -1.71 -4.62
C LYS A 11 5.57 -3.07 -5.30
N SER A 12 6.52 -3.37 -6.19
CA SER A 12 6.61 -4.68 -6.83
C SER A 12 6.85 -5.79 -5.80
N LEU A 13 7.67 -5.52 -4.79
CA LEU A 13 7.94 -6.43 -3.66
C LEU A 13 6.66 -6.79 -2.90
N LEU A 14 5.85 -5.78 -2.54
CA LEU A 14 4.62 -5.97 -1.77
C LEU A 14 3.51 -6.65 -2.57
N CYS A 15 3.47 -6.42 -3.89
CA CYS A 15 2.51 -7.05 -4.79
C CYS A 15 2.92 -8.46 -5.26
N ASP A 16 4.10 -8.96 -4.85
CA ASP A 16 4.52 -10.32 -5.13
C ASP A 16 3.88 -11.28 -4.12
N GLU A 17 2.95 -12.11 -4.59
CA GLU A 17 2.25 -13.10 -3.77
C GLU A 17 3.18 -14.15 -3.16
N SER A 18 4.39 -14.33 -3.70
CA SER A 18 5.42 -15.19 -3.11
C SER A 18 6.10 -14.57 -1.88
N VAL A 19 5.82 -13.30 -1.59
CA VAL A 19 6.31 -12.51 -0.47
C VAL A 19 5.20 -12.30 0.55
N VAL A 20 4.08 -11.68 0.16
CA VAL A 20 2.89 -11.51 1.01
C VAL A 20 1.63 -11.72 0.18
N VAL A 21 0.88 -12.78 0.49
CA VAL A 21 -0.41 -13.05 -0.16
C VAL A 21 -1.44 -12.01 0.29
N GLY A 22 -2.24 -11.52 -0.66
CA GLY A 22 -3.38 -10.62 -0.38
C GLY A 22 -3.03 -9.14 -0.37
N VAL A 23 -1.76 -8.76 -0.49
CA VAL A 23 -1.36 -7.35 -0.65
C VAL A 23 -1.35 -7.01 -2.15
N GLY A 24 -2.34 -6.23 -2.59
CA GLY A 24 -2.48 -5.74 -3.96
C GLY A 24 -2.17 -4.25 -4.10
N ASP A 25 -2.59 -3.65 -5.22
CA ASP A 25 -2.31 -2.23 -5.52
C ASP A 25 -2.84 -1.26 -4.46
N ILE A 26 -4.04 -1.54 -3.92
CA ILE A 26 -4.65 -0.72 -2.86
C ILE A 26 -3.79 -0.75 -1.59
N TYR A 27 -3.57 -1.95 -1.04
CA TYR A 27 -2.87 -2.09 0.23
C TYR A 27 -1.40 -1.73 0.12
N SER A 28 -0.73 -2.01 -1.01
CA SER A 28 0.66 -1.60 -1.20
C SER A 28 0.84 -0.08 -1.14
N ASP A 29 -0.06 0.70 -1.74
CA ASP A 29 -0.01 2.16 -1.68
C ASP A 29 -0.22 2.69 -0.26
N GLU A 30 -1.23 2.17 0.45
CA GLU A 30 -1.51 2.53 1.83
C GLU A 30 -0.35 2.15 2.77
N ILE A 31 0.19 0.94 2.64
CA ILE A 31 1.33 0.45 3.44
C ILE A 31 2.54 1.34 3.24
N LEU A 32 2.87 1.68 1.99
CA LEU A 32 4.03 2.51 1.68
C LEU A 32 3.84 3.95 2.17
N PHE A 33 2.63 4.48 2.08
CA PHE A 33 2.29 5.78 2.62
C PHE A 33 2.48 5.83 4.13
N HIS A 34 1.90 4.89 4.87
CA HIS A 34 2.02 4.82 6.33
C HIS A 34 3.45 4.51 6.80
N ALA A 35 4.23 3.76 6.01
CA ALA A 35 5.64 3.52 6.28
C ALA A 35 6.54 4.75 5.98
N GLY A 36 6.03 5.71 5.22
CA GLY A 36 6.78 6.86 4.73
C GLY A 36 7.82 6.49 3.66
N LEU A 37 7.58 5.43 2.89
CA LEU A 37 8.53 4.89 1.90
C LEU A 37 8.03 5.08 0.48
N ARG A 38 8.93 5.46 -0.44
CA ARG A 38 8.56 5.68 -1.84
C ARG A 38 8.39 4.35 -2.58
N HIS A 39 7.42 4.28 -3.49
CA HIS A 39 7.02 3.06 -4.19
C HIS A 39 8.12 2.44 -5.08
N ASP A 40 8.95 3.28 -5.68
CA ASP A 40 10.05 2.91 -6.58
C ASP A 40 11.40 2.75 -5.88
N ARG A 41 11.42 2.92 -4.54
CA ARG A 41 12.62 2.70 -3.74
C ARG A 41 13.03 1.22 -3.78
N GLN A 42 14.33 0.96 -3.87
CA GLN A 42 14.85 -0.41 -3.93
C GLN A 42 14.82 -1.08 -2.56
N SER A 43 14.42 -2.35 -2.51
CA SER A 43 14.24 -3.13 -1.28
C SER A 43 15.53 -3.31 -0.49
N ASP A 44 16.67 -3.42 -1.17
CA ASP A 44 18.01 -3.53 -0.58
C ASP A 44 18.57 -2.20 -0.04
N SER A 45 17.94 -1.07 -0.35
CA SER A 45 18.33 0.26 0.13
C SER A 45 17.74 0.63 1.49
N LEU A 46 16.96 -0.25 2.10
CA LEU A 46 16.28 0.03 3.37
C LEU A 46 17.21 -0.15 4.56
N SER A 47 17.23 0.86 5.43
CA SER A 47 17.78 0.73 6.78
C SER A 47 16.93 -0.19 7.65
N ILE A 48 17.53 -0.71 8.73
CA ILE A 48 16.81 -1.55 9.70
C ILE A 48 15.60 -0.80 10.31
N GLN A 49 15.71 0.52 10.52
CA GLN A 49 14.57 1.30 11.01
C GLN A 49 13.43 1.36 9.98
N GLU A 50 13.77 1.47 8.69
CA GLU A 50 12.77 1.50 7.60
C GLU A 50 12.09 0.16 7.42
N VAL A 51 12.83 -0.95 7.48
CA VAL A 51 12.25 -2.30 7.46
C VAL A 51 11.26 -2.48 8.61
N ARG A 52 11.60 -2.00 9.81
CA ARG A 52 10.70 -2.04 10.98
C ARG A 52 9.43 -1.20 10.78
N ARG A 53 9.54 -0.01 10.18
CA ARG A 53 8.37 0.83 9.87
C ARG A 53 7.50 0.18 8.79
N LEU A 54 8.11 -0.36 7.75
CA LEU A 54 7.41 -1.08 6.69
C LEU A 54 6.64 -2.27 7.27
N TYR A 55 7.29 -3.12 8.06
CA TYR A 55 6.65 -4.26 8.70
C TYR A 55 5.46 -3.84 9.58
N ARG A 56 5.64 -2.80 10.41
CA ARG A 56 4.56 -2.27 11.25
C ARG A 56 3.38 -1.79 10.39
N SER A 57 3.67 -1.05 9.33
CA SER A 57 2.67 -0.54 8.41
C SER A 57 1.88 -1.66 7.72
N VAL A 58 2.56 -2.72 7.27
CA VAL A 58 1.91 -3.92 6.71
C VAL A 58 0.91 -4.50 7.71
N VAL A 59 1.32 -4.70 8.95
CA VAL A 59 0.46 -5.27 9.99
C VAL A 59 -0.73 -4.35 10.28
N GLU A 60 -0.49 -3.05 10.49
CA GLU A 60 -1.54 -2.07 10.82
C GLU A 60 -2.59 -1.96 9.72
N VAL A 61 -2.16 -1.79 8.46
CA VAL A 61 -3.08 -1.68 7.31
C VAL A 61 -3.89 -2.95 7.12
N VAL A 62 -3.26 -4.13 7.19
CA VAL A 62 -3.98 -5.41 7.02
C VAL A 62 -4.96 -5.65 8.17
N VAL A 63 -4.59 -5.36 9.41
CA VAL A 63 -5.49 -5.51 10.56
C VAL A 63 -6.70 -4.58 10.45
N GLU A 64 -6.49 -3.33 10.08
CA GLU A 64 -7.61 -2.40 9.84
C GLU A 64 -8.46 -2.85 8.65
N ALA A 65 -7.86 -3.27 7.54
CA ALA A 65 -8.60 -3.80 6.40
C ALA A 65 -9.48 -5.00 6.79
N VAL A 66 -8.97 -5.95 7.58
CA VAL A 66 -9.75 -7.09 8.07
C VAL A 66 -10.88 -6.64 9.00
N LYS A 67 -10.63 -5.71 9.90
CA LYS A 67 -11.64 -5.13 10.81
C LYS A 67 -12.81 -4.50 10.03
N TYR A 68 -12.53 -3.90 8.88
CA TYR A 68 -13.54 -3.36 7.98
C TYR A 68 -13.97 -4.31 6.85
N ARG A 69 -13.67 -5.61 6.96
CA ARG A 69 -14.07 -6.64 5.99
C ARG A 69 -13.55 -6.42 4.57
N GLY A 70 -12.36 -5.84 4.44
CA GLY A 70 -11.71 -5.56 3.16
C GLY A 70 -12.17 -4.25 2.53
N THR A 71 -11.88 -4.09 1.24
CA THR A 71 -12.08 -2.82 0.51
C THR A 71 -12.96 -3.05 -0.71
N SER A 72 -14.14 -2.41 -0.73
CA SER A 72 -15.00 -2.36 -1.90
C SER A 72 -15.04 -0.96 -2.46
N ILE A 73 -14.62 -0.79 -3.72
CA ILE A 73 -14.63 0.49 -4.44
C ILE A 73 -15.37 0.33 -5.77
N GLU A 74 -15.80 1.43 -6.37
CA GLU A 74 -16.58 1.43 -7.61
C GLU A 74 -15.91 0.60 -8.72
N GLU A 75 -14.60 0.79 -8.92
CA GLU A 75 -13.82 0.08 -9.95
C GLU A 75 -13.54 -1.40 -9.60
N ARG A 76 -13.64 -1.78 -8.33
CA ARG A 76 -13.35 -3.15 -7.85
C ARG A 76 -14.25 -3.49 -6.67
N GLN A 77 -15.37 -4.13 -7.00
CA GLN A 77 -16.30 -4.68 -6.03
C GLN A 77 -15.69 -5.91 -5.35
N PHE A 78 -15.54 -5.83 -4.04
CA PHE A 78 -15.19 -6.96 -3.18
C PHE A 78 -16.40 -7.27 -2.29
N VAL A 79 -16.54 -8.53 -1.89
CA VAL A 79 -17.47 -8.94 -0.84
C VAL A 79 -16.80 -9.99 0.04
N ASP A 80 -17.14 -9.99 1.32
CA ASP A 80 -16.68 -11.02 2.26
C ASP A 80 -17.37 -12.38 2.00
N VAL A 81 -17.04 -13.37 2.83
CA VAL A 81 -17.61 -14.73 2.73
C VAL A 81 -19.13 -14.79 2.95
N PHE A 82 -19.73 -13.72 3.48
CA PHE A 82 -21.17 -13.57 3.69
C PHE A 82 -21.85 -12.75 2.59
N GLY A 83 -21.10 -12.24 1.62
CA GLY A 83 -21.60 -11.39 0.54
C GLY A 83 -21.71 -9.91 0.91
N GLU A 84 -21.16 -9.49 2.06
CA GLU A 84 -21.20 -8.10 2.50
C GLU A 84 -20.01 -7.31 1.92
N PRO A 85 -20.20 -6.06 1.45
CA PRO A 85 -19.12 -5.23 0.95
C PRO A 85 -18.13 -4.84 2.06
N GLY A 86 -16.87 -4.68 1.69
CA GLY A 86 -15.81 -4.19 2.56
C GLY A 86 -15.86 -2.67 2.75
N GLY A 87 -15.74 -2.21 3.99
CA GLY A 87 -15.83 -0.81 4.38
C GLY A 87 -14.49 -0.06 4.45
N PHE A 88 -13.35 -0.70 4.16
CA PHE A 88 -12.04 -0.04 4.30
C PHE A 88 -11.83 1.11 3.31
N ALA A 89 -12.66 1.22 2.26
CA ALA A 89 -12.58 2.31 1.28
C ALA A 89 -12.67 3.70 1.92
N GLU A 90 -13.46 3.86 2.99
CA GLU A 90 -13.61 5.12 3.72
C GLU A 90 -12.34 5.52 4.50
N HIS A 91 -11.43 4.57 4.70
CA HIS A 91 -10.22 4.71 5.50
C HIS A 91 -8.95 4.85 4.67
N LEU A 92 -9.03 4.77 3.34
CA LEU A 92 -7.89 4.94 2.44
C LEU A 92 -7.29 6.33 2.60
N ALA A 93 -5.98 6.41 2.82
CA ALA A 93 -5.27 7.68 2.98
C ALA A 93 -4.79 8.25 1.64
N VAL A 94 -4.46 7.40 0.66
CA VAL A 94 -3.88 7.81 -0.63
C VAL A 94 -4.53 7.17 -1.84
N TYR A 95 -4.94 5.91 -1.79
CA TYR A 95 -5.40 5.19 -2.98
C TYR A 95 -6.65 5.85 -3.58
N GLU A 96 -6.61 6.17 -4.87
CA GLU A 96 -7.67 6.91 -5.60
C GLU A 96 -8.01 8.31 -5.02
N ARG A 97 -7.13 8.88 -4.20
CA ARG A 97 -7.31 10.22 -3.62
C ARG A 97 -6.46 11.29 -4.30
N GLU A 98 -6.11 11.09 -5.57
CA GLU A 98 -5.32 12.04 -6.38
C GLU A 98 -5.85 13.48 -6.24
N GLY A 99 -4.94 14.43 -5.98
CA GLY A 99 -5.28 15.85 -5.82
C GLY A 99 -5.87 16.21 -4.46
N LEU A 100 -6.33 15.24 -3.66
CA LEU A 100 -6.78 15.49 -2.28
C LEU A 100 -5.58 15.57 -1.34
N PHE A 101 -5.74 16.28 -0.22
CA PHE A 101 -4.75 16.29 0.84
C PHE A 101 -4.81 14.99 1.64
N SER A 102 -3.67 14.33 1.81
CA SER A 102 -3.58 13.17 2.67
C SER A 102 -3.85 13.57 4.13
N PRO A 103 -4.47 12.68 4.94
CA PRO A 103 -4.79 12.97 6.34
C PRO A 103 -3.53 13.14 7.20
N THR A 104 -2.44 12.44 6.85
CA THR A 104 -1.21 12.40 7.66
C THR A 104 -0.18 13.43 7.20
N SER A 105 0.16 13.47 5.91
CA SER A 105 1.22 14.37 5.42
C SER A 105 0.73 15.77 5.11
N LYS A 106 -0.59 15.99 5.00
CA LYS A 106 -1.21 17.27 4.60
C LYS A 106 -0.62 17.82 3.29
N LYS A 107 -0.17 16.93 2.42
CA LYS A 107 0.29 17.21 1.05
C LYS A 107 -0.69 16.58 0.06
N PRO A 108 -0.80 17.14 -1.16
CA PRO A 108 -1.63 16.54 -2.19
C PRO A 108 -1.11 15.15 -2.55
N VAL A 109 -2.04 14.21 -2.72
CA VAL A 109 -1.73 12.87 -3.23
C VAL A 109 -1.45 12.98 -4.72
N GLN A 110 -0.37 12.33 -5.15
CA GLN A 110 0.05 12.22 -6.54
C GLN A 110 -0.28 10.85 -7.08
N LYS A 111 -0.55 10.80 -8.38
CA LYS A 111 -0.77 9.58 -9.14
C LYS A 111 0.33 9.42 -10.17
N VAL A 112 0.92 8.23 -10.22
CA VAL A 112 1.91 7.86 -11.23
C VAL A 112 1.61 6.47 -11.77
N LYS A 113 1.96 6.23 -13.04
CA LYS A 113 1.95 4.88 -13.61
C LYS A 113 3.33 4.26 -13.40
N HIS A 114 3.44 3.34 -12.45
CA HIS A 114 4.68 2.63 -12.13
C HIS A 114 4.59 1.18 -12.58
N LYS A 115 5.50 0.76 -13.46
CA LYS A 115 5.54 -0.61 -14.04
C LYS A 115 4.17 -1.13 -14.53
N GLY A 116 3.39 -0.24 -15.17
CA GLY A 116 2.08 -0.58 -15.73
C GLY A 116 0.89 -0.46 -14.76
N ARG A 117 1.13 -0.18 -13.47
CA ARG A 117 0.10 -0.08 -12.43
C ARG A 117 -0.04 1.37 -11.95
N TRP A 118 -1.26 1.79 -11.63
CA TRP A 118 -1.46 3.09 -10.97
C TRP A 118 -0.97 3.03 -9.54
N THR A 119 -0.33 4.11 -9.10
CA THR A 119 0.30 4.22 -7.79
C THR A 119 0.02 5.60 -7.21
N PHE A 120 -0.49 5.60 -5.99
CA PHE A 120 -0.86 6.81 -5.26
C PHE A 120 0.08 7.02 -4.07
N PHE A 121 0.64 8.22 -3.96
CA PHE A 121 1.65 8.51 -2.95
C PHE A 121 1.73 10.02 -2.65
N CYS A 122 2.50 10.41 -1.63
CA CYS A 122 2.83 11.79 -1.30
C CYS A 122 4.35 12.04 -1.36
N GLU A 123 4.75 13.27 -1.69
CA GLU A 123 6.16 13.69 -1.76
C GLU A 123 6.93 13.59 -0.44
N THR A 124 6.24 13.42 0.68
CA THR A 124 6.88 13.23 1.99
C THR A 124 7.50 11.85 2.16
N GLN A 125 7.18 10.89 1.29
CA GLN A 125 7.75 9.55 1.31
C GLN A 125 9.17 9.54 0.75
N VAL A 126 10.06 8.77 1.39
CA VAL A 126 11.49 8.68 1.07
C VAL A 126 11.89 7.36 0.42
#